data_AF-A0A7W2I8E9-F1
#
_entry.id   AF-A0A7W2I8E9-F1
#
_cell.length_a   1.000
_cell.length_b   1.000
_cell.length_c   1.000
_cell.angle_alpha   90.00
_cell.angle_beta   90.00
_cell.angle_gamma   90.00
#
_symmetry.space_group_name_H-M   'P 1'
#
loop_
_entity.id
_entity.type
_entity.pdbx_description
1 polymer ?
#
loop_
_entity_poly.entity_id
_entity_poly.type
_entity_poly.pdbx_seq_one_letter_code
_entity_poly.pdbx_strand_id
1 'polypeptide(L)'
;MSIALAVTLAALSTVQPSCSWDRPGVNPYTGNANAAIDRYTDLPPSVRAELKKRIASKQPDDMVSITRDAITSDTNGAYDPAIRDMHFGAASVCHSVTRNKWAKTRVEPAAVYCAENHCILVPKICGNISRISRPAAPVAHNTEDDAGGRAPILVAAAAPVVLVPAEAPALVVAPREMQVAPPVPVAAPPAFVNSAPPFEVQVGLPPPPPTPPAPPPVPEPDTWAMLLAGAGLLGWLAKRRAA
;
A
#
# COMPACT_ATOMS: atom_id res chain seq x y z
N MET A 1 -31.77 -39.57 29.59
CA MET A 1 -32.19 -38.34 28.89
C MET A 1 -30.95 -37.51 28.66
N SER A 2 -30.47 -37.42 27.42
CA SER A 2 -29.23 -36.73 27.07
C SER A 2 -29.58 -35.37 26.47
N ILE A 3 -29.15 -34.29 27.12
CA ILE A 3 -29.36 -32.92 26.66
C ILE A 3 -28.18 -32.55 25.77
N ALA A 4 -28.42 -32.40 24.47
CA ALA A 4 -27.46 -31.82 23.53
C ALA A 4 -27.49 -30.29 23.66
N LEU A 5 -26.39 -29.68 24.11
CA LEU A 5 -26.18 -28.24 23.99
C LEU A 5 -25.74 -27.90 22.56
N ALA A 6 -26.60 -27.22 21.81
CA ALA A 6 -26.23 -26.57 20.56
C ALA A 6 -25.55 -25.23 20.87
N VAL A 7 -24.24 -25.12 20.61
CA VAL A 7 -23.50 -23.85 20.68
C VAL A 7 -23.69 -23.12 19.34
N THR A 8 -24.49 -22.07 19.33
CA THR A 8 -24.62 -21.17 18.18
C THR A 8 -23.45 -20.18 18.16
N LEU A 9 -22.48 -20.40 17.27
CA LEU A 9 -21.45 -19.40 16.95
C LEU A 9 -22.10 -18.24 16.19
N ALA A 10 -22.30 -17.10 16.86
CA ALA A 10 -22.65 -15.86 16.19
C ALA A 10 -21.41 -15.34 15.43
N ALA A 11 -21.43 -15.41 14.10
CA ALA A 11 -20.41 -14.79 13.25
C ALA A 11 -20.53 -13.26 13.37
N LEU A 12 -19.61 -12.65 14.12
CA LEU A 12 -19.41 -11.20 14.12
C LEU A 12 -18.76 -10.82 12.79
N SER A 13 -19.58 -10.48 11.79
CA SER A 13 -19.10 -9.85 10.56
C SER A 13 -18.54 -8.48 10.91
N THR A 14 -17.22 -8.38 11.10
CA THR A 14 -16.56 -7.07 11.16
C THR A 14 -16.69 -6.43 9.78
N VAL A 15 -17.68 -5.55 9.61
CA VAL A 15 -17.79 -4.69 8.42
C VAL A 15 -16.56 -3.80 8.43
N GLN A 16 -15.50 -4.24 7.75
CA GLN A 16 -14.26 -3.48 7.71
C GLN A 16 -14.48 -2.23 6.85
N PRO A 17 -14.02 -1.06 7.30
CA PRO A 17 -14.33 0.18 6.63
C PRO A 17 -13.67 0.22 5.24
N SER A 18 -14.51 0.30 4.21
CA SER A 18 -14.11 0.75 2.89
C SER A 18 -14.14 2.28 2.89
N CYS A 19 -13.03 2.91 2.52
CA CYS A 19 -12.90 4.35 2.60
C CYS A 19 -12.78 4.98 1.22
N SER A 20 -13.38 6.16 1.06
CA SER A 20 -13.22 6.92 -0.17
C SER A 20 -11.81 7.51 -0.22
N TRP A 21 -11.05 7.12 -1.23
CA TRP A 21 -9.81 7.79 -1.60
C TRP A 21 -10.01 8.61 -2.88
N ASP A 22 -11.24 9.09 -3.11
CA ASP A 22 -11.61 9.78 -4.35
C ASP A 22 -10.96 11.16 -4.54
N ARG A 23 -10.41 11.74 -3.46
CA ARG A 23 -9.74 13.04 -3.45
C ARG A 23 -8.35 12.90 -2.81
N PRO A 24 -7.35 12.38 -3.55
CA PRO A 24 -6.00 12.25 -3.01
C PRO A 24 -5.46 13.62 -2.58
N GLY A 25 -4.75 13.64 -1.46
CA GLY A 25 -4.17 14.83 -0.82
C GLY A 25 -5.05 15.47 0.26
N VAL A 26 -6.33 15.09 0.39
CA VAL A 26 -7.23 15.67 1.41
C VAL A 26 -6.91 15.14 2.82
N ASN A 27 -6.49 13.87 2.92
CA ASN A 27 -6.17 13.25 4.20
C ASN A 27 -4.85 12.48 4.12
N PRO A 28 -3.71 13.18 3.92
CA PRO A 28 -2.41 12.54 3.80
C PRO A 28 -2.04 11.82 5.10
N TYR A 29 -1.30 10.73 5.01
CA TYR A 29 -0.74 10.09 6.19
C TYR A 29 0.32 11.00 6.81
N THR A 30 0.09 11.39 8.07
CA THR A 30 0.96 12.30 8.83
C THR A 30 1.85 11.58 9.83
N GLY A 31 1.66 10.27 9.97
CA GLY A 31 2.44 9.44 10.89
C GLY A 31 3.80 9.03 10.33
N ASN A 32 4.53 8.26 11.14
CA ASN A 32 5.79 7.66 10.72
C ASN A 32 5.53 6.43 9.83
N ALA A 33 6.27 6.31 8.73
CA ALA A 33 6.08 5.20 7.79
C ALA A 33 6.42 3.84 8.41
N ASN A 34 7.48 3.76 9.20
CA ASN A 34 7.84 2.54 9.92
C ASN A 34 6.77 2.13 10.93
N ALA A 35 6.13 3.10 11.58
CA ALA A 35 5.01 2.83 12.48
C ALA A 35 3.75 2.31 11.75
N ALA A 36 3.55 2.65 10.47
CA ALA A 36 2.52 2.02 9.66
C ALA A 36 2.87 0.56 9.37
N ILE A 37 4.12 0.28 8.97
CA ILE A 37 4.60 -1.09 8.75
C ILE A 37 4.50 -1.95 10.02
N ASP A 38 4.74 -1.37 11.20
CA ASP A 38 4.63 -2.12 12.46
C ASP A 38 3.18 -2.53 12.80
N ARG A 39 2.17 -1.85 12.25
CA ARG A 39 0.74 -2.23 12.41
C ARG A 39 0.32 -3.40 11.52
N TYR A 40 1.12 -3.73 10.53
CA TYR A 40 0.97 -4.93 9.72
C TYR A 40 1.48 -6.16 10.49
N THR A 41 0.73 -6.56 11.50
CA THR A 41 1.12 -7.60 12.46
C THR A 41 1.16 -9.00 11.85
N ASP A 42 0.44 -9.22 10.76
CA ASP A 42 0.45 -10.44 9.94
C ASP A 42 1.73 -10.61 9.11
N LEU A 43 2.50 -9.54 8.88
CA LEU A 43 3.78 -9.67 8.18
C LEU A 43 4.82 -10.38 9.06
N PRO A 44 5.67 -11.24 8.49
CA PRO A 44 6.82 -11.77 9.22
C PRO A 44 7.73 -10.63 9.75
N PRO A 45 8.34 -10.77 10.94
CA PRO A 45 9.23 -9.75 11.49
C PRO A 45 10.40 -9.38 10.57
N SER A 46 10.96 -10.36 9.84
CA SER A 46 12.01 -10.15 8.84
C SER A 46 11.54 -9.25 7.69
N VAL A 47 10.35 -9.53 7.16
CA VAL A 47 9.71 -8.75 6.09
C VAL A 47 9.47 -7.31 6.55
N ARG A 48 8.93 -7.11 7.75
CA ARG A 48 8.76 -5.75 8.32
C ARG A 48 10.08 -5.01 8.44
N ALA A 49 11.14 -5.67 8.92
CA ALA A 49 12.44 -5.06 9.09
C ALA A 49 13.03 -4.60 7.74
N GLU A 50 12.95 -5.44 6.72
CA GLU A 50 13.45 -5.11 5.38
C GLU A 50 12.63 -3.98 4.72
N LEU A 51 11.30 -4.04 4.80
CA LEU A 51 10.44 -2.96 4.30
C LEU A 51 10.76 -1.61 4.97
N LYS A 52 10.90 -1.59 6.30
CA LYS A 52 11.27 -0.38 7.06
C LYS A 52 12.62 0.16 6.62
N LYS A 53 13.62 -0.71 6.43
CA LYS A 53 14.95 -0.32 5.96
C LYS A 53 14.88 0.34 4.57
N ARG A 54 14.17 -0.26 3.61
CA ARG A 54 14.03 0.25 2.24
C ARG A 54 13.26 1.56 2.16
N ILE A 55 12.18 1.68 2.94
CA ILE A 55 11.40 2.92 3.02
C ILE A 55 12.25 4.04 3.63
N ALA A 56 12.99 3.75 4.71
CA ALA A 56 13.88 4.73 5.34
C ALA A 56 15.01 5.20 4.40
N SER A 57 15.58 4.28 3.60
CA SER A 57 16.61 4.61 2.62
C SER A 57 16.05 5.17 1.30
N LYS A 58 14.72 5.24 1.14
CA LYS A 58 14.02 5.66 -0.09
C LYS A 58 14.50 4.89 -1.32
N GLN A 59 14.72 3.60 -1.19
CA GLN A 59 15.11 2.70 -2.28
C GLN A 59 13.89 1.86 -2.70
N PRO A 60 13.02 2.38 -3.58
CA PRO A 60 11.88 1.62 -4.07
C PRO A 60 12.35 0.51 -5.02
N ASP A 61 11.61 -0.59 -5.02
CA ASP A 61 11.74 -1.66 -6.01
C ASP A 61 11.13 -1.25 -7.36
N ASP A 62 10.16 -0.33 -7.34
CA ASP A 62 9.44 0.11 -8.51
C ASP A 62 8.83 1.51 -8.35
N MET A 63 8.61 2.17 -9.48
CA MET A 63 7.86 3.41 -9.59
C MET A 63 6.63 3.15 -10.45
N VAL A 64 5.45 3.45 -9.89
CA VAL A 64 4.17 3.14 -10.52
C VAL A 64 3.32 4.38 -10.73
N SER A 65 2.47 4.30 -11.75
CA SER A 65 1.37 5.22 -11.99
C SER A 65 0.07 4.60 -11.49
N ILE A 66 -0.57 5.26 -10.53
CA ILE A 66 -1.89 4.89 -10.01
C ILE A 66 -2.93 5.67 -10.81
N THR A 67 -3.86 4.97 -11.46
CA THR A 67 -5.00 5.58 -12.17
C THR A 67 -6.30 5.32 -11.41
N ARG A 68 -7.46 5.59 -12.01
CA ARG A 68 -8.75 5.17 -11.42
C ARG A 68 -8.82 3.64 -11.25
N ASP A 69 -8.42 2.92 -12.29
CA ASP A 69 -8.76 1.51 -12.45
C ASP A 69 -7.52 0.58 -12.42
N ALA A 70 -6.31 1.15 -12.44
CA ALA A 70 -5.09 0.36 -12.55
C ALA A 70 -3.95 0.92 -11.68
N ILE A 71 -2.93 0.09 -11.51
CA ILE A 71 -1.63 0.44 -10.95
C ILE A 71 -0.61 -0.17 -11.91
N THR A 72 0.18 0.66 -12.57
CA THR A 72 1.07 0.21 -13.66
C THR A 72 2.49 0.71 -13.46
N SER A 73 3.46 -0.17 -13.67
CA SER A 73 4.87 0.12 -13.78
C SER A 73 5.31 0.11 -15.25
N ASP A 74 6.25 0.98 -15.58
CA ASP A 74 6.93 0.96 -16.89
C ASP A 74 7.88 -0.25 -17.02
N THR A 75 8.29 -0.87 -15.91
CA THR A 75 9.29 -1.94 -15.88
C THR A 75 8.70 -3.31 -15.52
N ASN A 76 7.79 -3.37 -14.55
CA ASN A 76 7.24 -4.63 -14.03
C ASN A 76 5.80 -4.91 -14.48
N GLY A 77 5.24 -4.08 -15.36
CA GLY A 77 3.88 -4.22 -15.85
C GLY A 77 2.80 -3.80 -14.85
N ALA A 78 1.61 -4.39 -14.96
CA ALA A 78 0.49 -4.06 -14.09
C ALA A 78 0.62 -4.74 -12.71
N TYR A 79 0.09 -4.11 -11.67
CA TYR A 79 -0.18 -4.70 -10.36
C TYR A 79 -1.67 -5.01 -10.22
N ASP A 80 -2.04 -5.78 -9.20
CA ASP A 80 -3.45 -5.88 -8.80
C ASP A 80 -3.97 -4.47 -8.45
N PRO A 81 -5.11 -4.02 -9.02
CA PRO A 81 -5.64 -2.70 -8.74
C PRO A 81 -6.22 -2.55 -7.33
N ALA A 82 -6.44 -3.63 -6.57
CA ALA A 82 -6.94 -3.54 -5.21
C ALA A 82 -5.86 -2.96 -4.27
N ILE A 83 -6.18 -1.84 -3.62
CA ILE A 83 -5.35 -1.23 -2.58
C ILE A 83 -5.97 -1.54 -1.23
N ARG A 84 -5.17 -2.18 -0.36
CA ARG A 84 -5.62 -2.73 0.92
C ARG A 84 -4.91 -2.09 2.11
N ASP A 85 -5.59 -2.10 3.25
CA ASP A 85 -5.06 -1.69 4.56
C ASP A 85 -4.32 -0.35 4.51
N MET A 86 -4.95 0.64 3.86
CA MET A 86 -4.35 1.96 3.65
C MET A 86 -4.35 2.75 4.96
N HIS A 87 -3.18 3.23 5.36
CA HIS A 87 -2.97 4.20 6.42
C HIS A 87 -3.11 5.63 5.87
N PHE A 88 -3.88 6.47 6.57
CA PHE A 88 -4.13 7.88 6.24
C PHE A 88 -4.29 8.73 7.50
N GLY A 89 -4.22 10.05 7.32
CA GLY A 89 -4.43 11.03 8.39
C GLY A 89 -3.53 10.82 9.61
N ALA A 90 -4.12 10.97 10.80
CA ALA A 90 -3.46 10.83 12.09
C ALA A 90 -3.31 9.36 12.58
N ALA A 91 -3.28 8.39 11.64
CA ALA A 91 -3.15 6.93 11.85
C ALA A 91 -4.44 6.10 11.84
N SER A 92 -5.42 6.50 11.04
CA SER A 92 -6.55 5.63 10.69
C SER A 92 -6.14 4.62 9.61
N VAL A 93 -6.81 3.46 9.57
CA VAL A 93 -6.57 2.39 8.60
C VAL A 93 -7.89 1.97 7.96
N CYS A 94 -7.91 1.82 6.63
CA CYS A 94 -9.06 1.29 5.90
C CYS A 94 -8.65 0.03 5.17
N HIS A 95 -9.49 -0.98 5.29
CA HIS A 95 -9.17 -2.29 4.73
C HIS A 95 -9.15 -2.27 3.21
N SER A 96 -10.04 -1.49 2.61
CA SER A 96 -10.03 -1.19 1.18
C SER A 96 -10.27 0.29 0.95
N VAL A 97 -9.83 0.78 -0.21
CA VAL A 97 -10.12 2.13 -0.65
C VAL A 97 -10.73 2.15 -2.04
N THR A 98 -11.61 3.11 -2.27
CA THR A 98 -12.22 3.33 -3.59
C THR A 98 -11.55 4.51 -4.30
N ARG A 99 -11.45 4.38 -5.63
CA ARG A 99 -10.95 5.43 -6.54
C ARG A 99 -11.99 5.82 -7.60
N ASN A 100 -13.21 5.34 -7.47
CA ASN A 100 -14.21 5.32 -8.54
C ASN A 100 -14.59 6.72 -9.05
N LYS A 101 -14.41 7.76 -8.22
CA LYS A 101 -14.70 9.16 -8.60
C LYS A 101 -13.47 9.93 -9.09
N TRP A 102 -12.29 9.31 -9.18
CA TRP A 102 -11.12 9.94 -9.84
C TRP A 102 -11.47 10.27 -11.28
N ALA A 103 -10.98 11.36 -11.87
CA ALA A 103 -11.12 11.54 -13.31
C ALA A 103 -10.39 10.41 -14.08
N LYS A 104 -10.86 10.01 -15.27
CA LYS A 104 -10.17 8.99 -16.09
C LYS A 104 -8.74 9.37 -16.47
N THR A 105 -8.46 10.67 -16.52
CA THR A 105 -7.14 11.25 -16.81
C THR A 105 -6.29 11.48 -15.55
N ARG A 106 -6.82 11.19 -14.36
CA ARG A 106 -6.09 11.37 -13.10
C ARG A 106 -5.02 10.28 -12.99
N VAL A 107 -3.80 10.71 -12.74
CA VAL A 107 -2.67 9.83 -12.43
C VAL A 107 -2.00 10.32 -11.15
N GLU A 108 -1.70 9.41 -10.24
CA GLU A 108 -0.90 9.69 -9.05
C GLU A 108 0.37 8.81 -9.05
N PRO A 109 1.57 9.42 -9.01
CA PRO A 109 2.81 8.66 -8.97
C PRO A 109 3.04 8.08 -7.57
N ALA A 110 3.58 6.88 -7.51
CA ALA A 110 3.86 6.19 -6.26
C ALA A 110 5.13 5.33 -6.33
N ALA A 111 5.72 5.11 -5.17
CA ALA A 111 6.81 4.18 -4.96
C ALA A 111 6.26 2.85 -4.44
N VAL A 112 6.84 1.74 -4.91
CA VAL A 112 6.54 0.40 -4.39
C VAL A 112 7.80 -0.17 -3.75
N TYR A 113 7.64 -0.72 -2.55
CA TYR A 113 8.68 -1.41 -1.78
C TYR A 113 8.22 -2.84 -1.55
N CYS A 114 8.99 -3.81 -2.00
CA CYS A 114 8.66 -5.22 -1.83
C CYS A 114 9.72 -5.92 -0.97
N ALA A 115 9.25 -6.81 -0.11
CA ALA A 115 10.08 -7.77 0.58
C ALA A 115 9.38 -9.14 0.51
N GLU A 116 10.08 -10.12 -0.04
CA GLU A 116 9.49 -11.41 -0.42
C GLU A 116 8.24 -11.20 -1.31
N ASN A 117 7.09 -11.73 -0.90
CA ASN A 117 5.82 -11.62 -1.63
C ASN A 117 4.94 -10.45 -1.16
N HIS A 118 5.45 -9.57 -0.29
CA HIS A 118 4.68 -8.45 0.28
C HIS A 118 5.15 -7.13 -0.30
N CYS A 119 4.24 -6.38 -0.92
CA CYS A 119 4.53 -5.09 -1.53
C CYS A 119 3.72 -3.97 -0.86
N ILE A 120 4.43 -2.88 -0.55
CA ILE A 120 3.90 -1.66 0.05
C ILE A 120 3.94 -0.55 -0.99
N LEU A 121 2.79 0.08 -1.20
CA LEU A 121 2.59 1.22 -2.09
C LEU A 121 2.56 2.52 -1.28
N VAL A 122 3.39 3.48 -1.69
CA VAL A 122 3.50 4.81 -1.07
C VAL A 122 3.32 5.90 -2.13
N PRO A 123 2.12 6.51 -2.26
CA PRO A 123 1.88 7.60 -3.19
C PRO A 123 2.67 8.86 -2.82
N LYS A 124 3.22 9.54 -3.83
CA LYS A 124 4.08 10.71 -3.63
C LYS A 124 3.34 11.91 -3.06
N ILE A 125 2.05 12.07 -3.38
CA ILE A 125 1.26 13.23 -2.97
C ILE A 125 0.75 13.03 -1.54
N CYS A 126 0.11 11.89 -1.27
CA CYS A 126 -0.55 11.65 0.01
C CYS A 126 0.37 11.09 1.09
N GLY A 127 1.48 10.43 0.71
CA GLY A 127 2.32 9.68 1.65
C GLY A 127 1.61 8.50 2.34
N ASN A 128 0.40 8.15 1.87
CA ASN A 128 -0.38 7.04 2.41
C ASN A 128 0.38 5.74 2.24
N ILE A 129 0.20 4.81 3.17
CA ILE A 129 0.92 3.54 3.17
C ILE A 129 -0.11 2.44 3.03
N SER A 130 0.03 1.64 2.00
CA SER A 130 -0.98 0.64 1.66
C SER A 130 -0.34 -0.61 1.10
N ARG A 131 -1.08 -1.71 1.10
CA ARG A 131 -0.67 -3.00 0.54
C ARG A 131 -1.22 -3.16 -0.86
N ILE A 132 -0.38 -3.70 -1.73
CA ILE A 132 -0.76 -4.15 -3.06
C ILE A 132 -0.18 -5.53 -3.35
N SER A 133 -0.76 -6.21 -4.32
CA SER A 133 -0.29 -7.50 -4.80
C SER A 133 0.32 -7.35 -6.19
N ARG A 134 1.40 -8.09 -6.45
CA ARG A 134 1.79 -8.36 -7.83
C ARG A 134 0.73 -9.25 -8.48
N PRO A 135 0.51 -9.18 -9.80
CA PRO A 135 -0.38 -10.12 -10.46
C PRO A 135 0.11 -11.54 -10.17
N ALA A 136 -0.83 -12.46 -9.97
CA ALA A 136 -0.46 -13.86 -10.02
C ALA A 136 0.15 -14.12 -11.40
N ALA A 137 1.31 -14.77 -11.45
CA ALA A 137 1.79 -15.31 -12.72
C ALA A 137 0.66 -16.16 -13.30
N PRO A 138 0.34 -16.05 -14.60
CA PRO A 138 -0.68 -16.88 -15.20
C PRO A 138 -0.29 -18.33 -14.93
N VAL A 139 -1.09 -19.01 -14.11
CA VAL A 139 -0.94 -20.43 -13.87
C VAL A 139 -1.27 -21.06 -15.22
N ALA A 140 -0.27 -21.63 -15.89
CA ALA A 140 -0.53 -22.46 -17.06
C ALA A 140 -1.45 -23.59 -16.57
N HIS A 141 -2.73 -23.49 -16.89
CA HIS A 141 -3.64 -24.60 -16.75
C HIS A 141 -3.20 -25.62 -17.80
N ASN A 142 -2.38 -26.59 -17.37
CA ASN A 142 -2.26 -27.84 -18.10
C ASN A 142 -3.61 -28.53 -17.97
N THR A 143 -4.49 -28.27 -18.93
CA THR A 143 -5.70 -29.05 -19.12
C THR A 143 -5.28 -30.40 -19.70
N GLU A 144 -4.73 -31.26 -18.86
CA GLU A 144 -4.62 -32.69 -19.13
C GLU A 144 -5.84 -33.36 -18.47
N ASP A 145 -6.77 -33.76 -19.34
CA ASP A 145 -7.80 -34.83 -19.22
C ASP A 145 -9.14 -34.35 -19.81
N ASP A 146 -9.40 -34.58 -21.11
CA ASP A 146 -10.06 -35.82 -21.57
C ASP A 146 -10.29 -35.86 -23.10
N ALA A 147 -9.85 -36.98 -23.68
CA ALA A 147 -10.24 -37.68 -24.91
C ALA A 147 -10.70 -36.96 -26.21
N GLY A 148 -9.89 -37.14 -27.26
CA GLY A 148 -10.39 -37.83 -28.47
C GLY A 148 -10.30 -37.09 -29.81
N GLY A 149 -9.19 -37.22 -30.55
CA GLY A 149 -9.19 -36.90 -31.98
C GLY A 149 -7.83 -36.66 -32.65
N ARG A 150 -7.16 -37.76 -33.02
CA ARG A 150 -6.24 -37.94 -34.18
C ARG A 150 -5.33 -36.75 -34.57
N ALA A 151 -4.02 -36.92 -34.30
CA ALA A 151 -2.93 -36.11 -34.86
C ALA A 151 -2.91 -36.07 -36.41
N PRO A 152 -2.12 -35.16 -36.99
CA PRO A 152 -0.87 -35.69 -37.51
C PRO A 152 0.38 -35.03 -36.92
N ILE A 153 1.36 -35.92 -36.81
CA ILE A 153 2.78 -35.73 -36.59
C ILE A 153 3.33 -34.61 -37.49
N LEU A 154 4.03 -33.65 -36.89
CA LEU A 154 5.14 -32.97 -37.55
C LEU A 154 6.41 -33.23 -36.73
N VAL A 155 7.26 -34.11 -37.23
CA VAL A 155 8.62 -34.32 -36.75
C VAL A 155 9.42 -33.07 -37.13
N ALA A 156 9.69 -32.20 -36.15
CA ALA A 156 10.78 -31.25 -36.26
C ALA A 156 12.07 -31.97 -35.85
N ALA A 157 13.00 -32.03 -36.80
CA ALA A 157 14.21 -32.82 -36.75
C ALA A 157 15.08 -32.56 -35.50
N ALA A 158 15.46 -33.64 -34.85
CA ALA A 158 16.60 -33.67 -33.94
C ALA A 158 17.88 -33.44 -34.75
N ALA A 159 18.51 -32.27 -34.58
CA ALA A 159 19.91 -32.10 -34.92
C ALA A 159 20.75 -32.66 -33.76
N PRO A 160 21.78 -33.50 -34.01
CA PRO A 160 22.65 -33.98 -32.95
C PRO A 160 23.50 -32.82 -32.43
N VAL A 161 23.25 -32.38 -31.19
CA VAL A 161 24.20 -31.54 -30.46
C VAL A 161 25.38 -32.41 -30.08
N VAL A 162 26.50 -32.18 -30.76
CA VAL A 162 27.81 -32.72 -30.43
C VAL A 162 28.19 -32.26 -29.02
N LEU A 163 28.38 -33.22 -28.11
CA LEU A 163 29.04 -33.02 -26.83
C LEU A 163 30.50 -32.67 -27.09
N VAL A 164 30.82 -31.38 -27.05
CA VAL A 164 32.21 -30.91 -26.96
C VAL A 164 32.55 -30.79 -25.47
N PRO A 165 33.53 -31.55 -24.93
CA PRO A 165 34.05 -31.27 -23.60
C PRO A 165 34.97 -30.05 -23.71
N ALA A 166 34.50 -28.89 -23.26
CA ALA A 166 35.34 -27.71 -23.12
C ALA A 166 35.80 -27.60 -21.67
N GLU A 167 37.08 -27.93 -21.51
CA GLU A 167 37.94 -27.68 -20.36
C GLU A 167 37.68 -26.32 -19.70
N ALA A 168 37.68 -26.31 -18.37
CA ALA A 168 37.60 -25.12 -17.55
C ALA A 168 38.88 -24.27 -17.68
N PRO A 169 38.77 -22.94 -17.87
CA PRO A 169 39.79 -22.03 -17.39
C PRO A 169 39.46 -21.69 -15.93
N ALA A 170 40.30 -22.19 -15.01
CA ALA A 170 40.41 -21.67 -13.67
C ALA A 170 40.67 -20.15 -13.77
N LEU A 171 39.70 -19.33 -13.39
CA LEU A 171 39.91 -17.91 -13.22
C LEU A 171 40.77 -17.73 -11.97
N VAL A 172 42.07 -17.54 -12.19
CA VAL A 172 43.00 -17.08 -11.18
C VAL A 172 42.53 -15.71 -10.71
N VAL A 173 41.84 -15.68 -9.57
CA VAL A 173 41.58 -14.45 -8.84
C VAL A 173 42.93 -14.01 -8.25
N ALA A 174 43.58 -13.07 -8.92
CA ALA A 174 44.68 -12.34 -8.31
C ALA A 174 44.16 -11.63 -7.04
N PRO A 175 44.83 -11.75 -5.88
CA PRO A 175 44.47 -10.96 -4.72
C PRO A 175 44.73 -9.50 -5.06
N ARG A 176 43.65 -8.72 -5.15
CA ARG A 176 43.73 -7.26 -5.24
C ARG A 176 44.21 -6.78 -3.88
N GLU A 177 45.49 -6.41 -3.78
CA GLU A 177 46.05 -5.75 -2.62
C GLU A 177 45.12 -4.59 -2.24
N MET A 178 44.58 -4.68 -1.03
CA MET A 178 43.80 -3.63 -0.43
C MET A 178 44.76 -2.50 -0.08
N GLN A 179 44.93 -1.58 -1.03
CA GLN A 179 45.71 -0.38 -0.82
C GLN A 179 44.94 0.49 0.18
N VAL A 180 45.36 0.38 1.44
CA VAL A 180 44.93 1.25 2.53
C VAL A 180 45.39 2.65 2.17
N ALA A 181 44.44 3.49 1.75
CA ALA A 181 44.68 4.91 1.60
C ALA A 181 45.08 5.49 2.97
N PRO A 182 46.11 6.36 3.04
CA PRO A 182 46.47 7.03 4.29
C PRO A 182 45.30 7.88 4.79
N PRO A 183 45.11 8.03 6.11
CA PRO A 183 44.08 8.90 6.66
C PRO A 183 44.34 10.34 6.22
N VAL A 184 43.39 10.92 5.50
CA VAL A 184 43.35 12.36 5.21
C VAL A 184 43.24 13.09 6.55
N PRO A 185 44.12 14.07 6.87
CA PRO A 185 43.96 14.87 8.07
C PRO A 185 42.68 15.68 7.95
N VAL A 186 41.75 15.47 8.90
CA VAL A 186 40.55 16.29 9.05
C VAL A 186 41.00 17.69 9.43
N ALA A 187 40.97 18.62 8.48
CA ALA A 187 41.13 20.03 8.75
C ALA A 187 39.98 20.50 9.66
N ALA A 188 40.33 21.05 10.81
CA ALA A 188 39.37 21.68 11.70
C ALA A 188 38.60 22.80 10.97
N PRO A 189 37.29 22.95 11.18
CA PRO A 189 36.56 24.07 10.60
C PRO A 189 37.11 25.40 11.18
N PRO A 190 37.21 26.47 10.37
CA PRO A 190 37.61 27.75 10.90
C PRO A 190 36.56 28.24 11.90
N ALA A 191 37.05 28.76 13.03
CA ALA A 191 36.23 29.49 13.98
C ALA A 191 35.66 30.72 13.27
N PHE A 192 34.36 30.69 12.98
CA PHE A 192 33.64 31.86 12.49
C PHE A 192 33.56 32.89 13.61
N VAL A 193 34.30 33.98 13.41
CA VAL A 193 34.22 35.19 14.23
C VAL A 193 32.86 35.84 13.97
N ASN A 194 31.95 35.75 14.95
CA ASN A 194 30.67 36.46 14.93
C ASN A 194 30.92 37.95 15.20
N SER A 195 31.04 38.72 14.13
CA SER A 195 30.94 40.18 14.17
C SER A 195 29.85 40.62 13.21
N ALA A 196 28.61 40.70 13.71
CA ALA A 196 27.51 41.39 13.04
C ALA A 196 26.77 42.27 14.08
N PRO A 197 26.41 43.52 13.74
CA PRO A 197 25.73 44.43 14.66
C PRO A 197 24.27 43.99 14.91
N PRO A 198 23.63 44.44 16.00
CA PRO A 198 22.26 44.04 16.30
C PRO A 198 21.30 44.76 15.35
N PHE A 199 20.75 44.02 14.40
CA PHE A 199 19.49 44.40 13.75
C PHE A 199 18.37 43.63 14.44
N GLU A 200 17.62 44.32 15.30
CA GLU A 200 16.29 43.88 15.73
C GLU A 200 15.35 43.93 14.52
N VAL A 201 15.17 42.79 13.86
CA VAL A 201 14.09 42.61 12.90
C VAL A 201 12.89 42.04 13.65
N GLN A 202 12.00 42.92 14.07
CA GLN A 202 10.68 42.55 14.58
C GLN A 202 9.85 41.99 13.42
N VAL A 203 9.90 40.68 13.21
CA VAL A 203 9.05 39.99 12.22
C VAL A 203 7.63 39.91 12.80
N GLY A 204 6.81 40.92 12.53
CA GLY A 204 5.39 40.88 12.79
C GLY A 204 4.72 39.83 11.90
N LEU A 205 4.31 38.70 12.48
CA LEU A 205 3.47 37.72 11.79
C LEU A 205 2.11 38.37 11.48
N PRO A 206 1.61 38.26 10.23
CA PRO A 206 0.24 38.67 9.92
C PRO A 206 -0.75 37.80 10.70
N PRO A 207 -1.91 38.36 11.14
CA PRO A 207 -2.92 37.60 11.85
C PRO A 207 -3.46 36.45 10.97
N PRO A 208 -3.79 35.29 11.56
CA PRO A 208 -4.34 34.18 10.80
C PRO A 208 -5.67 34.57 10.15
N PRO A 209 -5.98 34.04 8.95
CA PRO A 209 -7.25 34.29 8.30
C PRO A 209 -8.42 33.79 9.17
N PRO A 210 -9.60 34.44 9.09
CA PRO A 210 -10.77 34.01 9.82
C PRO A 210 -11.16 32.59 9.43
N THR A 211 -11.38 31.73 10.42
CA THR A 211 -11.85 30.36 10.23
C THR A 211 -13.24 30.36 9.59
N PRO A 212 -13.47 29.56 8.52
CA PRO A 212 -14.80 29.45 7.94
C PRO A 212 -15.79 28.84 8.94
N PRO A 213 -17.07 29.21 8.89
CA PRO A 213 -18.09 28.63 9.75
C PRO A 213 -18.19 27.11 9.51
N ALA A 214 -18.33 26.35 10.60
CA ALA A 214 -18.52 24.91 10.52
C ALA A 214 -19.78 24.58 9.70
N PRO A 215 -19.73 23.57 8.80
CA PRO A 215 -20.91 23.16 8.05
C PRO A 215 -21.98 22.61 9.03
N PRO A 216 -23.27 22.76 8.71
CA PRO A 216 -24.33 22.17 9.52
C PRO A 216 -24.19 20.65 9.54
N PRO A 217 -24.52 19.98 10.67
CA PRO A 217 -24.47 18.53 10.76
C PRO A 217 -25.43 17.93 9.71
N VAL A 218 -24.90 17.07 8.84
CA VAL A 218 -25.69 16.32 7.87
C VAL A 218 -26.18 15.05 8.55
N PRO A 219 -27.50 14.79 8.63
CA PRO A 219 -28.01 13.57 9.25
C PRO A 219 -27.57 12.34 8.44
N GLU A 220 -26.91 11.40 9.11
CA GLU A 220 -26.47 10.14 8.54
C GLU A 220 -27.69 9.28 8.15
N PRO A 221 -27.58 8.41 7.13
CA PRO A 221 -28.69 7.55 6.69
C PRO A 221 -29.28 6.71 7.84
N ASP A 222 -28.46 6.35 8.82
CA ASP A 222 -28.87 5.57 10.00
C ASP A 222 -29.74 6.39 10.97
N THR A 223 -29.63 7.72 10.96
CA THR A 223 -30.51 8.62 11.74
C THR A 223 -31.94 8.56 11.21
N TRP A 224 -32.11 8.51 9.89
CA TRP A 224 -33.43 8.36 9.27
C TRP A 224 -34.02 6.97 9.52
N ALA A 225 -33.19 5.93 9.47
CA ALA A 225 -33.63 4.58 9.78
C ALA A 225 -34.18 4.46 11.22
N MET A 226 -33.47 5.03 12.21
CA MET A 226 -33.92 5.05 13.59
C MET A 226 -35.20 5.88 13.79
N LEU A 227 -35.31 7.04 13.13
CA LEU A 227 -36.50 7.88 13.18
C LEU A 227 -37.73 7.16 12.62
N LEU A 228 -37.60 6.55 11.44
CA LEU A 228 -38.68 5.82 10.78
C LEU A 228 -39.07 4.56 11.56
N ALA A 229 -38.10 3.84 12.12
CA ALA A 229 -38.36 2.69 12.97
C ALA A 229 -39.16 3.09 14.23
N GLY A 230 -38.76 4.19 14.89
CA GLY A 230 -39.48 4.74 16.03
C GLY A 230 -40.91 5.17 15.69
N ALA A 231 -41.10 5.89 14.57
CA ALA A 231 -42.43 6.29 14.10
C ALA A 231 -43.32 5.09 13.76
N GLY A 232 -42.76 4.05 13.12
CA GLY A 232 -43.46 2.81 12.84
C GLY A 232 -43.92 2.07 14.09
N LEU A 233 -43.06 1.99 15.11
CA LEU A 233 -43.39 1.37 16.40
C LEU A 233 -44.53 2.11 17.12
N LEU A 234 -44.47 3.44 17.16
CA LEU A 234 -45.52 4.27 17.76
C LEU A 234 -46.86 4.11 17.02
N GLY A 235 -46.84 4.10 15.69
CA GLY A 235 -48.04 3.86 14.88
C GLY A 235 -48.65 2.48 15.12
N TRP A 236 -47.82 1.45 15.25
CA TRP A 236 -48.28 0.09 15.55
C TRP A 236 -48.91 -0.03 16.94
N LEU A 237 -48.30 0.59 17.96
CA LEU A 237 -48.85 0.64 19.32
C LEU A 237 -50.18 1.40 19.37
N ALA A 238 -50.29 2.51 18.66
CA ALA A 238 -51.54 3.27 18.56
C ALA A 238 -52.65 2.44 17.91
N LYS A 239 -52.36 1.73 16.82
CA LYS A 239 -53.32 0.83 16.16
C LYS A 239 -53.78 -0.30 17.08
N ARG A 240 -52.88 -0.89 17.87
CA ARG A 240 -53.22 -1.95 18.84
C ARG A 240 -54.08 -1.49 20.00
N ARG A 241 -54.08 -0.20 20.35
CA ARG A 241 -54.95 0.35 21.40
C ARG A 241 -56.34 0.72 20.89
N ALA A 242 -56.47 0.91 19.58
CA ALA A 242 -57.73 1.29 18.93
C ALA A 242 -58.55 0.08 18.42
N ALA A 243 -58.00 -1.13 18.52
CA ALA A 243 -58.65 -2.41 18.17
C ALA A 243 -58.89 -3.21 19.45
#